data_AF-A0A822CF20-F1
#
_entry.id   AF-A0A822CF20-F1
#
_cell.length_a   1.000
_cell.length_b   1.000
_cell.length_c   1.000
_cell.angle_alpha   90.00
_cell.angle_beta   90.00
_cell.angle_gamma   90.00
#
_symmetry.space_group_name_H-M   'P 1'
#
loop_
_entity.id
_entity.type
_entity.pdbx_description
1 polymer ?
#
loop_
_entity_poly.entity_id
_entity_poly.type
_entity_poly.pdbx_seq_one_letter_code
_entity_poly.pdbx_strand_id
1 'polypeptide(L)' 'MNLREPTTLAAANKFLGGMSWYRKFLPQFASVAAPIISVTNLTKPNRKNQPLFLQFPNDDYPIILTTDASKV' A
#
# COMPACT_ATOMS: atom_id res chain seq x y z
N MET A 1 -11.62 6.53 22.05
CA MET A 1 -11.56 5.16 21.51
C MET A 1 -10.35 4.47 22.11
N ASN A 2 -10.51 3.29 22.73
CA ASN A 2 -9.38 2.49 23.21
C ASN A 2 -8.85 1.66 22.04
N LEU A 3 -7.94 2.23 21.24
CA LEU A 3 -7.26 1.49 20.18
C LEU A 3 -6.06 0.78 20.79
N ARG A 4 -6.11 -0.56 20.83
CA ARG A 4 -5.00 -1.37 21.32
C ARG A 4 -3.86 -1.38 20.30
N GLU A 5 -2.63 -1.32 20.79
CA GLU A 5 -1.45 -1.39 19.93
C GLU A 5 -1.38 -2.73 19.18
N PRO A 6 -1.05 -2.73 17.87
CA PRO A 6 -0.95 -3.96 17.10
C PRO A 6 0.30 -4.74 17.50
N THR A 7 0.10 -5.91 18.11
CA THR A 7 1.19 -6.80 18.53
C THR A 7 1.56 -7.85 17.48
N THR A 8 0.76 -7.99 16.42
CA THR A 8 0.97 -8.96 15.35
C THR A 8 1.11 -8.28 14.00
N LEU A 9 1.85 -8.92 13.08
CA LEU A 9 2.06 -8.42 11.72
C LEU A 9 0.73 -8.22 10.95
N ALA A 10 -0.23 -9.12 11.14
CA ALA A 10 -1.56 -9.03 10.53
C ALA A 10 -2.34 -7.82 11.06
N ALA A 11 -2.28 -7.57 12.38
CA ALA A 11 -2.90 -6.39 12.99
C ALA A 11 -2.24 -5.08 12.51
N ALA A 12 -0.91 -5.05 12.39
CA ALA A 12 -0.18 -3.89 11.86
C ALA A 12 -0.55 -3.58 10.41
N ASN A 13 -0.69 -4.60 9.56
CA ASN A 13 -1.16 -4.44 8.18
C ASN A 13 -2.60 -3.92 8.11
N LYS A 14 -3.51 -4.44 8.96
CA LYS A 14 -4.90 -3.96 9.02
C LYS A 14 -5.00 -2.51 9.49
N PHE A 15 -4.21 -2.14 10.50
CA PHE A 15 -4.12 -0.78 11.00
C PHE A 15 -3.62 0.19 9.92
N LEU A 16 -2.51 -0.15 9.25
CA LEU A 16 -1.95 0.67 8.18
C LEU A 16 -2.93 0.82 7.00
N GLY A 17 -3.64 -0.27 6.64
CA GLY A 17 -4.67 -0.23 5.60
C GLY A 17 -5.81 0.75 5.92
N GLY A 18 -6.30 0.74 7.17
CA GLY A 18 -7.32 1.68 7.63
C GLY A 18 -6.83 3.14 7.62
N MET A 19 -5.62 3.39 8.12
CA MET A 19 -5.03 4.73 8.16
C MET A 19 -4.72 5.29 6.76
N SER A 20 -4.34 4.43 5.81
CA SER A 20 -4.03 4.83 4.43
C SER A 20 -5.21 5.49 3.72
N TRP A 21 -6.46 5.12 4.06
CA TRP A 21 -7.66 5.77 3.50
C TRP A 21 -7.73 7.27 3.86
N TYR A 22 -7.24 7.63 5.04
CA TYR A 22 -7.22 9.01 5.54
C TYR A 22 -5.92 9.77 5.21
N ARG A 23 -5.00 9.21 4.42
CA ARG A 23 -3.69 9.81 4.13
C ARG A 23 -3.75 11.24 3.58
N LYS A 24 -4.85 11.62 2.89
CA LYS A 24 -5.06 12.98 2.35
C LYS A 24 -5.21 14.03 3.46
N PHE A 25 -5.66 13.61 4.63
CA PHE A 25 -5.91 14.48 5.80
C PHE A 25 -4.74 14.47 6.80
N LEU A 26 -3.77 13.56 6.62
CA LEU A 26 -2.62 13.40 7.49
C LEU A 26 -1.37 13.93 6.77
N PRO A 27 -0.92 15.16 7.07
CA PRO A 27 0.30 15.68 6.47
C PRO A 27 1.47 14.76 6.81
N GLN A 28 2.30 14.44 5.82
CA GLN A 28 3.48 13.60 5.98
C GLN A 28 3.17 12.18 6.50
N PHE A 29 1.98 11.64 6.21
CA PHE A 29 1.59 10.28 6.59
C PHE A 29 2.66 9.22 6.27
N ALA A 30 3.28 9.30 5.10
CA ALA A 30 4.31 8.37 4.67
C ALA A 30 5.52 8.36 5.62
N SER A 31 5.97 9.53 6.09
CA SER A 31 7.08 9.65 7.03
C SER A 31 6.73 9.06 8.40
N VAL A 32 5.51 9.29 8.88
CA VAL A 32 5.04 8.75 10.18
C VAL A 32 4.81 7.24 10.12
N ALA A 33 4.31 6.73 8.99
CA ALA A 33 4.04 5.30 8.80
C ALA A 33 5.28 4.48 8.39
N ALA A 34 6.38 5.13 7.97
CA ALA A 34 7.61 4.49 7.53
C ALA A 34 8.14 3.36 8.45
N PRO A 35 8.25 3.53 9.79
CA PRO A 35 8.72 2.46 10.66
C PRO A 35 7.76 1.25 10.72
N ILE A 36 6.46 1.47 10.56
CA ILE A 36 5.46 0.38 10.52
C ILE A 36 5.52 -0.32 9.15
N ILE A 37 5.72 0.44 8.09
CA ILE A 37 5.88 -0.06 6.72
C ILE A 37 7.17 -0.89 6.58
N SER A 38 8.26 -0.51 7.26
CA SER A 38 9.52 -1.23 7.20
C SER A 38 9.41 -2.63 7.83
N VAL A 39 8.69 -2.75 8.96
CA VAL A 39 8.47 -4.05 9.63
C VAL A 39 7.42 -4.91 8.92
N THR A 40 6.40 -4.30 8.30
CA THR A 40 5.35 -5.05 7.57
C THR A 40 5.79 -5.54 6.19
N ASN A 41 6.75 -4.88 5.55
CA ASN A 41 7.25 -5.25 4.23
C ASN A 41 8.23 -6.44 4.21
N LEU A 42 8.64 -6.97 5.37
CA LEU A 42 9.64 -8.04 5.48
C LEU A 42 9.20 -9.38 4.86
N THR A 43 7.91 -9.58 4.63
CA THR A 43 7.33 -10.86 4.15
C THR A 43 7.26 -11.02 2.63
N LYS A 44 7.56 -9.98 1.83
CA LYS A 44 7.50 -10.06 0.36
C LYS A 44 8.90 -9.95 -0.22
N PRO A 45 9.63 -11.07 -0.43
CA PRO A 45 10.99 -11.06 -0.96
C PRO A 45 11.16 -10.42 -2.35
N ASN A 46 10.09 -10.01 -3.03
CA ASN A 46 10.08 -9.58 -4.44
C ASN A 46 9.75 -8.10 -4.70
N ARG A 47 9.74 -7.20 -3.71
CA ARG A 47 9.45 -5.78 -3.98
C ARG A 47 10.64 -4.94 -4.46
N LYS A 48 11.87 -5.47 -4.42
CA LYS A 48 13.08 -4.74 -4.80
C LYS A 48 13.50 -4.90 -6.28
N ASN A 49 12.95 -5.87 -7.01
CA ASN A 49 13.47 -6.25 -8.33
C ASN A 49 12.54 -5.97 -9.52
N GLN A 50 11.45 -5.24 -9.31
CA GLN A 50 10.63 -4.78 -10.43
C GLN A 50 10.31 -3.31 -10.20
N PRO A 51 10.90 -2.37 -10.95
CA PRO A 51 10.19 -1.11 -11.13
C PRO A 51 8.85 -1.52 -11.74
N LEU A 52 7.74 -1.26 -11.03
CA LEU A 52 6.46 -1.17 -11.71
C LEU A 52 6.70 -0.06 -12.75
N PHE A 53 6.86 -0.45 -14.01
CA PHE A 53 7.01 0.49 -15.12
C PHE A 53 5.66 1.19 -15.30
N LEU A 54 5.29 2.03 -14.33
CA LEU A 54 4.22 3.00 -14.44
C LEU A 54 4.76 4.06 -15.40
N GLN A 55 4.51 3.84 -16.68
CA GLN A 55 4.65 4.90 -17.66
C GLN A 55 3.57 5.95 -17.33
N PHE A 56 3.95 7.23 -17.30
CA PHE A 56 2.96 8.30 -17.26
C PHE A 56 2.06 8.17 -18.50
N PRO A 57 0.75 8.44 -18.38
CA PRO A 57 -0.13 8.43 -19.54
C PRO A 57 0.42 9.38 -20.60
N ASN A 58 0.53 8.89 -21.83
CA ASN A 58 0.90 9.65 -23.01
C ASN A 58 -0.28 9.57 -23.99
N ASP A 59 -0.72 10.73 -24.48
CA ASP A 59 -1.85 10.86 -25.40
C ASP A 59 -1.62 10.14 -26.74
N ASP A 60 -0.37 9.86 -27.12
CA ASP A 60 -0.01 9.10 -28.32
C ASP A 60 -0.32 7.59 -28.22
N TYR A 61 -0.58 7.08 -27.01
CA TYR A 61 -0.79 5.65 -26.76
C TYR A 61 -2.14 5.38 -26.07
N PRO A 62 -2.91 4.38 -26.54
CA PRO A 62 -4.20 4.06 -25.95
C PRO A 62 -4.02 3.40 -24.57
N ILE A 63 -4.95 3.70 -23.66
CA ILE A 63 -5.01 3.08 -22.35
C ILE A 63 -5.65 1.69 -22.48
N ILE A 64 -4.91 0.64 -22.13
CA ILE A 64 -5.40 -0.74 -22.13
C ILE A 64 -5.87 -1.10 -20.71
N LEU A 65 -7.16 -1.41 -20.57
CA LEU A 65 -7.77 -1.84 -19.32
C LEU A 65 -8.03 -3.35 -19.37
N THR A 66 -7.32 -4.12 -18.55
CA THR A 66 -7.53 -5.56 -18.41
C THR A 66 -8.20 -5.85 -17.07
N THR A 67 -9.37 -6.48 -17.08
CA THR A 67 -10.09 -6.94 -15.88
C THR A 67 -10.14 -8.46 -15.88
N ASP A 68 -9.83 -9.08 -14.75
CA ASP A 68 -10.05 -10.50 -14.52
C ASP A 68 -11.13 -10.66 -13.44
N ALA A 69 -12.04 -11.61 -13.64
CA ALA A 69 -13.12 -11.91 -12.72
C ALA A 69 -12.92 -13.30 -12.12
N SER A 70 -12.60 -13.34 -10.82
CA SER A 70 -12.63 -14.58 -10.04
C SER A 70 -14.05 -14.84 -9.57
N LYS A 71 -14.52 -16.10 -9.65
CA LYS A 71 -15.76 -16.52 -8.99
C LYS A 71 -15.65 -16.28 -7.47
N VAL A 72 -16.73 -15.79 -6.90
CA VAL A 72 -16.97 -15.68 -5.44
C VAL A 72 -17.72 -16.92 -4.99
#